data_AF-A0A4U8TP02-F1
#
_entry.id   AF-A0A4U8TP02-F1
#
_cell.length_a   1.000
_cell.length_b   1.000
_cell.length_c   1.000
_cell.angle_alpha   90.00
_cell.angle_beta   90.00
_cell.angle_gamma   90.00
#
_symmetry.space_group_name_H-M   'P 1'
#
loop_
_entity.id
_entity.type
_entity.pdbx_description
1 polymer ?
#
loop_
_entity_poly.entity_id
_entity_poly.type
_entity_poly.pdbx_seq_one_letter_code
_entity_poly.pdbx_strand_id
1 'polypeptide(L)'
;MLCLSVWWCLKTDETPSTYLDLSKQTLVFPKNSYRPFPSFNLESIIYFDVPNSQAQAHASAIVNVSNVSDKDFMLLYFAGSREGARDVGIYQSFFTFERDFKNERQIQSVDSNKIGHWSEPTLLLDAPMLSSLSGKFIKKLGNPITFVDMQGRVHLFVVGVSMGGWATSKIYWLLLESTYQKDSTDSYKQDNQERNLQSLHYIKELHLSPLLNFSHLVRTPALLKDDGGFILPIYHELAHKYPLLLDFNSSLSLTSILRPTQLKSQLQPSFVPLDKHSVLGIYRNHKAYENTLFVSECSTICADSKPSNLKNYDSSSVLFNVLNSIFLLHNQGREQGNRREELWIYKLLTQSLDEQEVHFSPIMRVDMLLNDEVSYPSVAESEDFVHIAYTYGRKYIRTALVPKSLLIESAQSLQKENK
;
A
#
# COMPACT_ATOMS: atom_id res chain seq x y z
N MET A 1 51.53 8.23 -2.42
CA MET A 1 50.55 7.84 -3.46
C MET A 1 49.15 7.62 -2.85
N LEU A 2 48.72 8.50 -1.94
CA LEU A 2 47.49 8.36 -1.14
C LEU A 2 46.64 9.65 -1.11
N CYS A 3 47.05 10.68 -1.88
CA CYS A 3 46.35 11.98 -1.93
C CYS A 3 45.70 12.29 -3.29
N LEU A 4 45.68 11.34 -4.24
CA LEU A 4 45.10 11.55 -5.58
C LEU A 4 43.76 10.82 -5.80
N SER A 5 43.35 9.92 -4.88
CA SER A 5 42.06 9.22 -4.97
C SER A 5 40.90 9.96 -4.31
N VAL A 6 41.16 10.97 -3.47
CA VAL A 6 40.11 11.75 -2.78
C VAL A 6 39.48 12.79 -3.70
N TRP A 7 40.22 13.30 -4.69
CA TRP A 7 39.73 14.37 -5.57
C TRP A 7 38.89 13.89 -6.75
N TRP A 8 38.95 12.59 -7.08
CA TRP A 8 38.11 12.01 -8.15
C TRP A 8 36.76 11.48 -7.64
N CYS A 9 36.57 11.39 -6.32
CA CYS A 9 35.28 11.05 -5.70
C CYS A 9 34.35 12.26 -5.52
N LEU A 10 34.82 13.48 -5.79
CA LEU A 10 34.09 14.74 -5.56
C LEU A 10 33.41 15.30 -6.82
N LYS A 11 33.37 14.54 -7.94
CA LYS A 11 32.86 15.07 -9.22
C LYS A 11 31.44 14.66 -9.60
N THR A 12 30.78 13.85 -8.77
CA THR A 12 29.33 13.60 -8.82
C THR A 12 28.91 13.20 -7.41
N ASP A 13 28.67 14.17 -6.52
CA ASP A 13 28.06 13.88 -5.22
C ASP A 13 26.58 13.52 -5.47
N GLU A 14 26.33 12.29 -5.93
CA GLU A 14 25.00 11.70 -6.16
C GLU A 14 24.36 11.23 -4.86
N THR A 15 24.85 11.71 -3.70
CA THR A 15 24.24 11.39 -2.42
C THR A 15 22.85 12.02 -2.36
N PRO A 16 21.79 11.24 -2.05
CA PRO A 16 20.45 11.78 -1.99
C PRO A 16 20.36 12.81 -0.86
N SER A 17 19.63 13.90 -1.11
CA SER A 17 19.39 14.93 -0.10
C SER A 17 18.71 14.30 1.13
N THR A 18 19.09 14.72 2.35
CA THR A 18 18.39 14.31 3.59
C THR A 18 17.13 15.14 3.87
N TYR A 19 16.77 15.98 2.91
CA TYR A 19 15.71 16.95 2.97
C TYR A 19 14.79 16.80 1.76
N LEU A 20 13.47 16.74 2.01
CA LEU A 20 12.41 16.69 1.00
C LEU A 20 11.49 17.89 1.19
N ASP A 21 11.47 18.77 0.19
CA ASP A 21 10.64 19.97 0.14
C ASP A 21 9.41 19.74 -0.74
N LEU A 22 8.26 19.43 -0.11
CA LEU A 22 7.03 19.16 -0.85
C LEU A 22 6.44 20.41 -1.51
N SER A 23 6.88 21.62 -1.15
CA SER A 23 6.45 22.83 -1.86
C SER A 23 6.98 22.91 -3.31
N LYS A 24 8.03 22.13 -3.62
CA LYS A 24 8.63 22.00 -4.95
C LYS A 24 8.12 20.78 -5.72
N GLN A 25 7.24 20.00 -5.11
CA GLN A 25 6.63 18.81 -5.68
C GLN A 25 5.13 19.04 -5.73
N THR A 26 4.43 18.46 -6.70
CA THR A 26 2.97 18.48 -6.71
C THR A 26 2.47 17.05 -6.62
N LEU A 27 1.74 16.77 -5.54
CA LEU A 27 1.17 15.45 -5.29
C LEU A 27 -0.10 15.25 -6.11
N VAL A 28 -0.26 14.02 -6.60
CA VAL A 28 -1.46 13.62 -7.33
C VAL A 28 -2.57 13.31 -6.32
N PHE A 29 -3.72 13.94 -6.54
CA PHE A 29 -4.94 13.60 -5.84
C PHE A 29 -5.69 12.50 -6.59
N PRO A 30 -6.37 11.59 -5.87
CA PRO A 30 -7.51 10.85 -6.40
C PRO A 30 -8.35 11.71 -7.34
N LYS A 31 -8.60 11.23 -8.56
CA LYS A 31 -9.51 11.92 -9.48
C LYS A 31 -10.91 11.84 -8.87
N ASN A 32 -11.37 12.97 -8.34
CA ASN A 32 -12.73 13.12 -7.86
C ASN A 32 -13.68 13.33 -9.04
N SER A 33 -14.04 12.26 -9.75
CA SER A 33 -15.23 12.28 -10.59
C SER A 33 -16.46 12.16 -9.70
N TYR A 34 -16.84 13.27 -9.06
CA TYR A 34 -18.19 13.43 -8.52
C TYR A 34 -19.14 13.49 -9.72
N ARG A 35 -19.69 12.35 -10.13
CA ARG A 35 -20.98 12.41 -10.80
C ARG A 35 -22.03 12.73 -9.73
N PRO A 36 -23.00 13.64 -9.97
CA PRO A 36 -23.95 14.08 -8.95
C PRO A 36 -24.87 13.00 -8.37
N PHE A 37 -24.69 11.73 -8.73
CA PHE A 37 -25.44 10.59 -8.21
C PHE A 37 -24.50 9.39 -8.14
N PRO A 38 -24.41 8.64 -7.03
CA PRO A 38 -23.78 7.33 -7.09
C PRO A 38 -24.57 6.48 -8.07
N SER A 39 -23.86 5.89 -9.04
CA SER A 39 -24.46 4.97 -10.02
C SER A 39 -25.02 3.71 -9.37
N PHE A 40 -24.75 3.48 -8.08
CA PHE A 40 -25.11 2.27 -7.37
C PHE A 40 -25.76 2.63 -6.04
N ASN A 41 -27.01 2.21 -5.85
CA ASN A 41 -27.68 2.23 -4.55
C ASN A 41 -27.34 0.94 -3.78
N LEU A 42 -26.05 0.74 -3.51
CA LEU A 42 -25.55 -0.37 -2.71
C LEU A 42 -25.38 0.11 -1.28
N GLU A 43 -26.22 -0.41 -0.37
CA GLU A 43 -26.23 -0.04 1.05
C GLU A 43 -25.27 -0.90 1.90
N SER A 44 -24.49 -1.80 1.28
CA SER A 44 -23.63 -2.74 1.99
C SER A 44 -22.28 -2.97 1.31
N ILE A 45 -21.29 -3.35 2.12
CA ILE A 45 -19.99 -3.84 1.66
C ILE A 45 -20.19 -5.20 0.97
N ILE A 46 -19.54 -5.40 -0.18
CA ILE A 46 -19.48 -6.70 -0.86
C ILE A 46 -18.13 -7.34 -0.58
N TYR A 47 -18.13 -8.61 -0.15
CA TYR A 47 -16.91 -9.34 0.18
C TYR A 47 -16.58 -10.39 -0.87
N PHE A 48 -15.28 -10.60 -1.07
CA PHE A 48 -14.73 -11.69 -1.87
C PHE A 48 -13.60 -12.37 -1.10
N ASP A 49 -13.66 -13.70 -1.03
CA ASP A 49 -12.57 -14.53 -0.51
C ASP A 49 -11.69 -14.94 -1.67
N VAL A 50 -10.47 -14.40 -1.72
CA VAL A 50 -9.52 -14.76 -2.78
C VAL A 50 -9.02 -16.18 -2.50
N PRO A 51 -9.09 -17.11 -3.47
CA PRO A 51 -8.58 -18.45 -3.28
C PRO A 51 -7.14 -18.44 -2.77
N ASN A 52 -6.77 -19.42 -1.95
CA ASN A 52 -5.38 -19.59 -1.53
C ASN A 52 -5.07 -21.08 -1.41
N SER A 53 -4.08 -21.55 -2.17
CA SER A 53 -3.64 -22.95 -2.16
C SER A 53 -2.59 -23.24 -1.08
N GLN A 54 -2.06 -22.21 -0.41
CA GLN A 54 -1.02 -22.33 0.60
C GLN A 54 -1.59 -22.40 2.02
N ALA A 55 -0.80 -22.88 2.99
CA ALA A 55 -1.25 -22.99 4.38
C ALA A 55 -1.50 -21.62 5.04
N GLN A 56 -0.72 -20.59 4.66
CA GLN A 56 -0.90 -19.23 5.12
C GLN A 56 -0.76 -18.20 3.99
N ALA A 57 -1.51 -17.11 4.07
CA ALA A 57 -1.41 -15.92 3.23
C ALA A 57 -1.43 -14.65 4.10
N HIS A 58 -0.67 -13.63 3.70
CA HIS A 58 -0.52 -12.42 4.50
C HIS A 58 -0.10 -11.19 3.67
N ALA A 59 -0.35 -10.01 4.24
CA ALA A 59 0.18 -8.71 3.82
C ALA A 59 -0.07 -8.37 2.33
N SER A 60 -1.34 -8.14 2.00
CA SER A 60 -1.79 -7.79 0.65
C SER A 60 -1.30 -6.42 0.17
N ALA A 61 -1.27 -6.22 -1.14
CA ALA A 61 -1.18 -4.93 -1.80
C ALA A 61 -2.11 -4.96 -3.01
N ILE A 62 -3.14 -4.12 -3.00
CA ILE A 62 -4.10 -3.98 -4.09
C ILE A 62 -3.87 -2.68 -4.84
N VAL A 63 -4.03 -2.70 -6.16
CA VAL A 63 -3.89 -1.53 -7.03
C VAL A 63 -4.91 -1.58 -8.17
N ASN A 64 -5.44 -0.42 -8.54
CA ASN A 64 -6.26 -0.27 -9.73
C ASN A 64 -5.36 -0.29 -10.98
N VAL A 65 -5.62 -1.23 -11.90
CA VAL A 65 -4.84 -1.43 -13.13
C VAL A 65 -5.65 -1.19 -14.41
N SER A 66 -6.89 -0.71 -14.29
CA SER A 66 -7.81 -0.49 -15.42
C SER A 66 -7.29 0.43 -16.52
N ASN A 67 -6.31 1.30 -16.23
CA ASN A 67 -5.68 2.16 -17.23
C ASN A 67 -4.53 1.49 -18.00
N VAL A 68 -4.04 0.32 -17.55
CA VAL A 68 -2.85 -0.35 -18.08
C VAL A 68 -3.07 -1.83 -18.39
N SER A 69 -4.20 -2.39 -18.00
CA SER A 69 -4.64 -3.78 -18.22
C SER A 69 -6.12 -3.81 -18.58
N ASP A 70 -6.59 -4.93 -19.13
CA ASP A 70 -8.01 -5.22 -19.34
C ASP A 70 -8.74 -5.65 -18.04
N LYS A 71 -7.98 -5.89 -16.97
CA LYS A 71 -8.46 -6.16 -15.63
C LYS A 71 -8.67 -4.87 -14.84
N ASP A 72 -9.53 -4.90 -13.82
CA ASP A 72 -9.88 -3.70 -13.05
C ASP A 72 -8.92 -3.47 -11.88
N PHE A 73 -8.63 -4.51 -11.10
CA PHE A 73 -7.67 -4.47 -10.00
C PHE A 73 -6.69 -5.62 -10.05
N MET A 74 -5.49 -5.38 -9.52
CA MET A 74 -4.47 -6.39 -9.27
C MET A 74 -4.23 -6.48 -7.76
N LEU A 75 -4.21 -7.71 -7.25
CA LEU A 75 -3.88 -8.03 -5.87
C LEU A 75 -2.58 -8.83 -5.83
N LEU A 76 -1.65 -8.37 -5.01
CA LEU A 76 -0.45 -9.11 -4.63
C LEU A 76 -0.50 -9.44 -3.15
N TYR A 77 0.00 -10.60 -2.75
CA TYR A 77 0.17 -10.98 -1.35
C TYR A 77 1.25 -12.05 -1.24
N PHE A 78 1.80 -12.29 -0.05
CA PHE A 78 2.72 -13.41 0.13
C PHE A 78 2.04 -14.59 0.81
N ALA A 79 2.38 -15.81 0.37
CA ALA A 79 1.81 -17.03 0.90
C ALA A 79 2.80 -18.20 0.86
N GLY A 80 2.60 -19.17 1.74
CA GLY A 80 3.45 -20.37 1.88
C GLY A 80 3.08 -21.17 3.13
N SER A 81 3.96 -22.08 3.57
CA SER A 81 3.74 -22.91 4.76
C SER A 81 3.53 -22.11 6.06
N ARG A 82 4.28 -21.02 6.23
CA ARG A 82 4.14 -20.02 7.30
C ARG A 82 4.91 -18.76 6.94
N GLU A 83 4.61 -17.66 7.62
CA GLU A 83 5.38 -16.41 7.47
C GLU A 83 6.90 -16.64 7.61
N GLY A 84 7.65 -16.18 6.61
CA GLY A 84 9.12 -16.22 6.60
C GLY A 84 9.73 -17.61 6.36
N ALA A 85 8.94 -18.60 5.93
CA ALA A 85 9.46 -19.86 5.42
C ALA A 85 10.12 -19.69 4.03
N ARG A 86 10.85 -20.73 3.59
CA ARG A 86 11.61 -20.69 2.32
C ARG A 86 10.72 -20.85 1.09
N ASP A 87 9.57 -21.47 1.26
CA ASP A 87 8.55 -21.71 0.23
C ASP A 87 7.58 -20.53 0.08
N VAL A 88 7.81 -19.43 0.79
CA VAL A 88 7.01 -18.21 0.63
C VAL A 88 7.26 -17.61 -0.76
N GLY A 89 6.17 -17.38 -1.48
CA GLY A 89 6.15 -16.65 -2.74
C GLY A 89 5.19 -15.46 -2.69
N ILE A 90 5.36 -14.51 -3.62
CA ILE A 90 4.36 -13.49 -3.93
C ILE A 90 3.39 -14.08 -4.95
N TYR A 91 2.11 -14.07 -4.61
CA TYR A 91 1.01 -14.49 -5.47
C TYR A 91 0.31 -13.27 -6.03
N GLN A 92 -0.18 -13.40 -7.26
CA GLN A 92 -0.90 -12.38 -8.01
C GLN A 92 -2.28 -12.91 -8.39
N SER A 93 -3.31 -12.09 -8.20
CA SER A 93 -4.67 -12.35 -8.67
C SER A 93 -5.27 -11.06 -9.21
N PHE A 94 -6.18 -11.17 -10.18
CA PHE A 94 -6.82 -10.03 -10.83
C PHE A 94 -8.32 -10.04 -10.58
N PHE A 95 -8.89 -8.86 -10.33
CA PHE A 95 -10.32 -8.67 -10.26
C PHE A 95 -10.84 -8.11 -11.58
N THR A 96 -11.95 -8.67 -12.06
CA THR A 96 -12.67 -8.18 -13.24
C THR A 96 -14.12 -7.97 -12.86
N PHE A 97 -14.64 -6.75 -13.06
CA PHE A 97 -16.08 -6.53 -12.98
C PHE A 97 -16.79 -7.20 -14.16
N GLU A 98 -17.94 -7.78 -13.90
CA GLU A 98 -18.79 -8.34 -14.94
C GLU A 98 -19.22 -7.27 -15.95
N ARG A 99 -19.35 -7.65 -17.22
CA ARG A 99 -19.73 -6.71 -18.29
C ARG A 99 -21.08 -6.08 -18.03
N ASP A 100 -22.03 -6.89 -17.58
CA ASP A 100 -23.39 -6.44 -17.25
C ASP A 100 -23.35 -5.46 -16.08
N PHE A 101 -22.48 -5.66 -15.10
CA PHE A 101 -22.26 -4.71 -14.01
C PHE A 101 -21.73 -3.35 -14.50
N LYS A 102 -20.82 -3.34 -15.48
CA LYS A 102 -20.29 -2.08 -16.07
C LYS A 102 -21.36 -1.33 -16.88
N ASN A 103 -22.28 -2.06 -17.51
CA ASN A 103 -23.33 -1.50 -18.38
C ASN A 103 -24.59 -1.10 -17.61
N GLU A 104 -25.03 -1.93 -16.67
CA GLU A 104 -26.21 -1.75 -15.84
C GLU A 104 -25.80 -1.07 -14.53
N ARG A 105 -25.69 0.26 -14.58
CA ARG A 105 -25.51 1.12 -13.40
C ARG A 105 -26.78 1.21 -12.52
N GLN A 106 -27.46 0.09 -12.27
CA GLN A 106 -28.65 -0.02 -11.42
C GLN A 106 -28.71 -1.43 -10.80
N ILE A 107 -27.67 -1.84 -10.10
CA ILE A 107 -27.66 -3.14 -9.41
C ILE A 107 -28.13 -2.95 -7.97
N GLN A 108 -29.29 -3.54 -7.68
CA GLN A 108 -29.85 -3.65 -6.33
C GLN A 108 -29.44 -4.96 -5.62
N SER A 109 -28.75 -5.88 -6.31
CA SER A 109 -28.37 -7.18 -5.74
C SER A 109 -26.96 -7.17 -5.15
N VAL A 110 -26.85 -7.65 -3.91
CA VAL A 110 -25.58 -7.86 -3.17
C VAL A 110 -24.88 -9.17 -3.55
N ASP A 111 -25.34 -9.85 -4.61
CA ASP A 111 -24.72 -11.10 -5.08
C ASP A 111 -23.37 -10.79 -5.73
N SER A 112 -22.28 -11.17 -5.06
CA SER A 112 -20.90 -10.92 -5.48
C SER A 112 -20.61 -11.47 -6.87
N ASN A 113 -21.21 -12.60 -7.25
CA ASN A 113 -21.01 -13.24 -8.55
C ASN A 113 -21.57 -12.43 -9.73
N LYS A 114 -22.50 -11.50 -9.46
CA LYS A 114 -23.03 -10.58 -10.48
C LYS A 114 -22.21 -9.32 -10.64
N ILE A 115 -21.29 -9.06 -9.70
CA ILE A 115 -20.48 -7.84 -9.66
C ILE A 115 -19.16 -8.07 -10.37
N GLY A 116 -18.48 -9.17 -10.07
CA GLY A 116 -17.18 -9.49 -10.63
C GLY A 116 -16.58 -10.72 -9.98
N HIS A 117 -15.39 -11.07 -10.42
CA HIS A 117 -14.67 -12.25 -9.92
C HIS A 117 -13.18 -11.99 -9.81
N TRP A 118 -12.54 -12.73 -8.90
CA TRP A 118 -11.08 -12.82 -8.81
C TRP A 118 -10.60 -14.02 -9.64
N SER A 119 -9.50 -13.84 -10.37
CA SER A 119 -8.81 -14.96 -11.02
C SER A 119 -8.15 -15.87 -9.99
N GLU A 120 -7.93 -17.13 -10.35
CA GLU A 120 -7.06 -18.02 -9.55
C GLU A 120 -5.68 -17.37 -9.34
N PRO A 121 -5.16 -17.33 -8.11
CA PRO A 121 -3.86 -16.73 -7.86
C PRO A 121 -2.71 -17.53 -8.47
N THR A 122 -1.80 -16.83 -9.13
CA THR A 122 -0.58 -17.41 -9.71
C THR A 122 0.66 -16.97 -8.94
N LEU A 123 1.65 -17.86 -8.80
CA LEU A 123 2.95 -17.50 -8.23
C LEU A 123 3.66 -16.53 -9.18
N LEU A 124 3.86 -15.29 -8.74
CA LEU A 124 4.52 -14.23 -9.51
C LEU A 124 6.02 -14.18 -9.25
N LEU A 125 6.43 -14.31 -7.99
CA LEU A 125 7.84 -14.19 -7.58
C LEU A 125 8.14 -15.05 -6.36
N ASP A 126 9.24 -15.80 -6.39
CA ASP A 126 9.75 -16.55 -5.24
C ASP A 126 11.22 -16.21 -4.92
N ALA A 127 11.76 -16.83 -3.87
CA ALA A 127 13.12 -16.55 -3.42
C ALA A 127 14.20 -17.01 -4.44
N PRO A 128 14.10 -18.22 -5.04
CA PRO A 128 14.98 -18.61 -6.14
C PRO A 128 14.97 -17.63 -7.32
N MET A 129 13.80 -17.22 -7.79
CA MET A 129 13.66 -16.31 -8.92
C MET A 129 14.24 -14.93 -8.58
N LEU A 130 13.91 -14.36 -7.42
CA LEU A 130 14.50 -13.08 -7.00
C LEU A 130 16.02 -13.20 -6.87
N SER A 131 16.53 -14.33 -6.40
CA SER A 131 17.99 -14.57 -6.32
C SER A 131 18.66 -14.54 -7.69
N SER A 132 18.02 -15.19 -8.66
CA SER A 132 18.48 -15.21 -10.06
C SER A 132 18.47 -13.81 -10.67
N LEU A 133 17.37 -13.06 -10.48
CA LEU A 133 17.22 -11.70 -11.01
C LEU A 133 18.20 -10.71 -10.38
N SER A 134 18.41 -10.77 -9.07
CA SER A 134 19.25 -9.81 -8.35
C SER A 134 20.74 -10.20 -8.30
N GLY A 135 21.09 -11.42 -8.70
CA GLY A 135 22.45 -11.98 -8.55
C GLY A 135 22.89 -12.13 -7.08
N LYS A 136 21.94 -12.24 -6.14
CA LYS A 136 22.21 -12.33 -4.69
C LYS A 136 21.45 -13.50 -4.11
N PHE A 137 22.00 -14.14 -3.08
CA PHE A 137 21.26 -15.20 -2.40
C PHE A 137 20.08 -14.62 -1.60
N ILE A 138 18.87 -15.08 -1.90
CA ILE A 138 17.64 -14.77 -1.16
C ILE A 138 17.15 -16.04 -0.49
N LYS A 139 17.02 -16.01 0.84
CA LYS A 139 16.51 -17.13 1.64
C LYS A 139 14.99 -17.12 1.73
N LYS A 140 14.40 -15.93 1.78
CA LYS A 140 12.95 -15.68 1.91
C LYS A 140 12.62 -14.26 1.44
N LEU A 141 11.38 -14.04 1.07
CA LEU A 141 10.85 -12.73 0.69
C LEU A 141 9.44 -12.49 1.26
N GLY A 142 8.93 -11.27 1.10
CA GLY A 142 7.57 -10.91 1.46
C GLY A 142 7.30 -9.42 1.27
N ASN A 143 6.26 -8.93 1.95
CA ASN A 143 5.80 -7.53 1.95
C ASN A 143 5.76 -6.90 0.54
N PRO A 144 4.96 -7.45 -0.39
CA PRO A 144 4.80 -6.82 -1.69
C PRO A 144 4.12 -5.45 -1.52
N ILE A 145 4.55 -4.49 -2.32
CA ILE A 145 3.85 -3.23 -2.57
C ILE A 145 3.82 -2.97 -4.07
N THR A 146 2.68 -2.50 -4.54
CA THR A 146 2.47 -2.18 -5.94
C THR A 146 1.63 -0.92 -6.10
N PHE A 147 1.91 -0.18 -7.16
CA PHE A 147 1.18 1.01 -7.59
C PHE A 147 1.41 1.23 -9.09
N VAL A 148 0.50 1.94 -9.75
CA VAL A 148 0.66 2.41 -11.13
C VAL A 148 1.06 3.87 -11.06
N ASP A 149 2.17 4.25 -11.69
CA ASP A 149 2.60 5.65 -11.72
C ASP A 149 1.91 6.46 -12.84
N MET A 150 2.20 7.76 -12.91
CA MET A 150 1.59 8.66 -13.91
C MET A 150 2.04 8.37 -15.36
N GLN A 151 3.08 7.56 -15.54
CA GLN A 151 3.56 7.11 -16.86
C GLN A 151 2.97 5.74 -17.25
N GLY A 152 2.12 5.15 -16.39
CA GLY A 152 1.52 3.84 -16.62
C GLY A 152 2.46 2.67 -16.30
N ARG A 153 3.57 2.90 -15.61
CA ARG A 153 4.46 1.83 -15.14
C ARG A 153 3.86 1.19 -13.89
N VAL A 154 3.84 -0.14 -13.84
CA VAL A 154 3.36 -0.88 -12.67
C VAL A 154 4.56 -1.30 -11.84
N HIS A 155 4.71 -0.70 -10.66
CA HIS A 155 5.84 -0.96 -9.78
C HIS A 155 5.57 -2.15 -8.87
N LEU A 156 6.62 -2.92 -8.59
CA LEU A 156 6.65 -3.94 -7.54
C LEU A 156 7.87 -3.70 -6.65
N PHE A 157 7.62 -3.43 -5.38
CA PHE A 157 8.63 -3.48 -4.34
C PHE A 157 8.39 -4.70 -3.46
N VAL A 158 9.44 -5.47 -3.21
CA VAL A 158 9.41 -6.61 -2.29
C VAL A 158 10.56 -6.53 -1.31
N VAL A 159 10.39 -7.20 -0.18
CA VAL A 159 11.43 -7.34 0.83
C VAL A 159 12.07 -8.70 0.69
N GLY A 160 13.41 -8.75 0.60
CA GLY A 160 14.19 -9.99 0.58
C GLY A 160 15.15 -10.09 1.75
N VAL A 161 15.40 -11.31 2.23
CA VAL A 161 16.35 -11.59 3.33
C VAL A 161 17.34 -12.66 2.88
N SER A 162 18.64 -12.39 2.99
CA SER A 162 19.70 -13.37 2.71
C SER A 162 20.09 -14.18 3.94
N MET A 163 20.21 -13.55 5.11
CA MET A 163 20.67 -14.19 6.35
C MET A 163 19.90 -13.64 7.54
N GLY A 164 19.45 -14.51 8.46
CA GLY A 164 18.74 -14.08 9.67
C GLY A 164 17.23 -13.86 9.49
N GLY A 165 16.70 -12.83 10.17
CA GLY A 165 15.28 -12.47 10.23
C GLY A 165 14.93 -11.24 9.37
N TRP A 166 13.74 -10.67 9.57
CA TRP A 166 13.33 -9.45 8.85
C TRP A 166 14.23 -8.24 9.13
N ALA A 167 14.88 -8.19 10.30
CA ALA A 167 15.80 -7.12 10.65
C ALA A 167 17.04 -7.00 9.73
N THR A 168 17.32 -7.97 8.86
CA THR A 168 18.42 -7.93 7.88
C THR A 168 17.93 -7.80 6.45
N SER A 169 16.67 -7.38 6.29
CA SER A 169 16.03 -7.29 4.99
C SER A 169 16.58 -6.17 4.12
N LYS A 170 16.32 -6.32 2.82
CA LYS A 170 16.57 -5.32 1.79
C LYS A 170 15.36 -5.18 0.89
N ILE A 171 15.25 -4.02 0.24
CA ILE A 171 14.16 -3.74 -0.69
C ILE A 171 14.65 -3.99 -2.11
N TYR A 172 13.92 -4.81 -2.84
CA TYR A 172 14.14 -5.08 -4.26
C TYR A 172 13.00 -4.46 -5.07
N TRP A 173 13.37 -3.81 -6.17
CA TRP A 173 12.45 -3.11 -7.05
C TRP A 173 12.41 -3.77 -8.42
N LEU A 174 11.20 -4.11 -8.85
CA LEU A 174 10.86 -4.64 -10.16
C LEU A 174 9.74 -3.79 -10.80
N LEU A 175 9.59 -3.88 -12.11
CA LEU A 175 8.40 -3.44 -12.84
C LEU A 175 7.63 -4.66 -13.33
N LEU A 176 6.30 -4.60 -13.28
CA LEU A 176 5.46 -5.54 -14.01
C LEU A 176 5.20 -4.97 -15.41
N GLU A 177 5.58 -5.73 -16.42
CA GLU A 177 5.41 -5.33 -17.80
C GLU A 177 4.10 -5.88 -18.35
N SER A 178 3.38 -5.00 -19.06
CA SER A 178 2.25 -5.41 -19.87
C SER A 178 2.76 -6.09 -21.13
N THR A 179 3.00 -7.39 -21.07
CA THR A 179 3.30 -8.19 -22.26
C THR A 179 2.01 -8.54 -23.00
N TYR A 180 2.06 -8.47 -24.33
CA TYR A 180 1.04 -9.03 -25.19
C TYR A 180 1.21 -10.54 -25.25
N GLN A 181 0.25 -11.29 -24.74
CA GLN A 181 0.24 -12.74 -24.92
C GLN A 181 -0.59 -13.10 -26.16
N LYS A 182 0.08 -13.65 -27.18
CA LYS A 182 -0.57 -14.13 -28.39
C LYS A 182 -0.91 -15.61 -28.23
N ASP A 183 -2.03 -15.90 -27.58
CA ASP A 183 -2.49 -17.28 -27.33
C ASP A 183 -3.17 -17.96 -28.54
N SER A 184 -2.89 -17.56 -29.78
CA SER A 184 -3.38 -18.33 -30.95
C SER A 184 -2.51 -18.23 -32.20
N THR A 185 -2.27 -19.38 -32.83
CA THR A 185 -1.77 -19.54 -34.21
C THR A 185 -2.84 -19.20 -35.25
N ASP A 186 -4.06 -18.88 -34.82
CA ASP A 186 -5.16 -18.56 -35.71
C ASP A 186 -5.14 -17.07 -36.07
N SER A 187 -4.84 -16.78 -37.33
CA SER A 187 -4.77 -15.44 -37.93
C SER A 187 -6.09 -14.67 -37.97
N TYR A 188 -7.14 -15.14 -37.28
CA TYR A 188 -8.50 -14.61 -37.36
C TYR A 188 -9.04 -14.00 -36.05
N LYS A 189 -8.29 -14.01 -34.95
CA LYS A 189 -8.67 -13.34 -33.69
C LYS A 189 -7.69 -12.20 -33.38
N GLN A 190 -7.77 -11.12 -34.13
CA GLN A 190 -6.85 -9.98 -33.99
C GLN A 190 -7.26 -8.97 -32.90
N ASP A 191 -8.47 -9.09 -32.34
CA ASP A 191 -9.06 -8.07 -31.43
C ASP A 191 -9.00 -8.39 -29.92
N ASN A 192 -8.56 -9.58 -29.51
CA ASN A 192 -8.47 -9.94 -28.07
C ASN A 192 -7.01 -10.09 -27.65
N GLN A 193 -6.34 -8.95 -27.46
CA GLN A 193 -4.97 -8.88 -26.98
C GLN A 193 -4.95 -8.66 -25.45
N GLU A 194 -4.67 -9.70 -24.67
CA GLU A 194 -4.61 -9.59 -23.20
C GLU A 194 -3.27 -9.00 -22.74
N ARG A 195 -3.35 -7.97 -21.89
CA ARG A 195 -2.22 -7.35 -21.19
C ARG A 195 -2.18 -7.91 -19.78
N ASN A 196 -1.35 -8.92 -19.57
CA ASN A 196 -1.44 -9.78 -18.38
C ASN A 196 -0.65 -9.32 -17.14
N LEU A 197 0.24 -8.31 -17.25
CA LEU A 197 1.07 -7.80 -16.14
C LEU A 197 1.80 -8.92 -15.35
N GLN A 198 2.25 -9.98 -16.04
CA GLN A 198 2.90 -11.14 -15.42
C GLN A 198 4.42 -11.17 -15.62
N SER A 199 4.93 -10.39 -16.58
CA SER A 199 6.38 -10.29 -16.83
C SER A 199 7.04 -9.37 -15.81
N LEU A 200 8.18 -9.81 -15.25
CA LEU A 200 8.95 -9.06 -14.26
C LEU A 200 10.26 -8.53 -14.85
N HIS A 201 10.43 -7.22 -14.78
CA HIS A 201 11.70 -6.56 -15.11
C HIS A 201 12.36 -6.06 -13.83
N TYR A 202 13.48 -6.67 -13.47
CA TYR A 202 14.27 -6.24 -12.31
C TYR A 202 14.96 -4.89 -12.54
N ILE A 203 14.75 -3.94 -11.64
CA ILE A 203 15.37 -2.60 -11.71
C ILE A 203 16.64 -2.56 -10.86
N LYS A 204 16.51 -2.71 -9.53
CA LYS A 204 17.64 -2.68 -8.58
C LYS A 204 17.25 -3.11 -7.16
N GLU A 205 18.25 -3.40 -6.35
CA GLU A 205 18.16 -3.34 -4.89
C GLU A 205 18.31 -1.89 -4.45
N LEU A 206 17.46 -1.41 -3.53
CA LEU A 206 17.61 -0.06 -2.98
C LEU A 206 18.74 -0.03 -1.96
N HIS A 207 19.85 0.63 -2.29
CA HIS A 207 21.00 0.84 -1.41
C HIS A 207 20.83 2.15 -0.63
N LEU A 208 20.36 2.06 0.63
CA LEU A 208 19.96 3.22 1.45
C LEU A 208 20.91 3.52 2.61
N SER A 209 21.92 2.67 2.81
CA SER A 209 22.97 2.88 3.81
C SER A 209 24.31 2.38 3.27
N PRO A 210 25.42 3.10 3.53
CA PRO A 210 26.76 2.71 3.08
C PRO A 210 27.26 1.44 3.76
N LEU A 211 26.73 1.08 4.94
CA LEU A 211 27.17 -0.09 5.71
C LEU A 211 26.09 -1.17 5.65
N LEU A 212 26.38 -2.23 4.89
CA LEU A 212 25.62 -3.48 4.75
C LEU A 212 24.19 -3.37 4.15
N ASN A 213 23.59 -2.17 4.17
CA ASN A 213 22.25 -1.87 3.65
C ASN A 213 21.18 -2.83 4.19
N PHE A 214 21.18 -3.04 5.51
CA PHE A 214 20.24 -3.95 6.15
C PHE A 214 19.07 -3.20 6.78
N SER A 215 18.01 -3.97 6.99
CA SER A 215 16.85 -3.61 7.79
C SER A 215 15.87 -2.63 7.17
N HIS A 216 15.91 -2.40 5.86
CA HIS A 216 14.92 -1.58 5.19
C HIS A 216 13.76 -2.44 4.67
N LEU A 217 12.53 -1.99 4.89
CA LEU A 217 11.30 -2.68 4.52
C LEU A 217 10.25 -1.70 3.97
N VAL A 218 9.38 -2.23 3.11
CA VAL A 218 8.18 -1.56 2.58
C VAL A 218 6.92 -2.19 3.18
N ARG A 219 5.80 -1.44 3.24
CA ARG A 219 4.49 -2.00 3.62
C ARG A 219 3.26 -1.22 3.15
N THR A 220 3.37 0.06 2.89
CA THR A 220 2.22 0.92 2.54
C THR A 220 2.39 1.49 1.12
N PRO A 221 1.30 1.92 0.47
CA PRO A 221 1.35 2.45 -0.88
C PRO A 221 2.26 3.69 -1.02
N ALA A 222 2.80 3.89 -2.23
CA ALA A 222 3.54 5.10 -2.56
C ALA A 222 2.60 6.30 -2.82
N LEU A 223 3.13 7.50 -2.67
CA LEU A 223 2.48 8.74 -3.08
C LEU A 223 2.92 9.10 -4.49
N LEU A 224 1.99 9.35 -5.40
CA LEU A 224 2.31 9.76 -6.76
C LEU A 224 2.54 11.27 -6.85
N LYS A 225 3.47 11.66 -7.71
CA LYS A 225 3.75 13.05 -8.06
C LYS A 225 3.34 13.32 -9.51
N ASP A 226 2.88 14.53 -9.80
CA ASP A 226 2.40 14.90 -11.14
C ASP A 226 3.52 14.98 -12.18
N ASP A 227 4.76 15.20 -11.73
CA ASP A 227 5.98 15.15 -12.53
C ASP A 227 6.28 13.74 -13.07
N GLY A 228 5.58 12.72 -12.57
CA GLY A 228 5.73 11.32 -12.92
C GLY A 228 6.69 10.53 -12.02
N GLY A 229 7.19 11.16 -10.95
CA GLY A 229 7.88 10.52 -9.85
C GLY A 229 6.93 10.03 -8.75
N PHE A 230 7.50 9.59 -7.63
CA PHE A 230 6.73 9.10 -6.49
C PHE A 230 7.54 9.19 -5.18
N ILE A 231 6.85 9.18 -4.04
CA ILE A 231 7.45 9.06 -2.72
C ILE A 231 7.09 7.69 -2.15
N LEU A 232 8.09 6.88 -1.80
CA LEU A 232 7.93 5.55 -1.25
C LEU A 232 8.15 5.56 0.28
N PRO A 233 7.10 5.29 1.08
CA PRO A 233 7.27 5.09 2.53
C PRO A 233 7.95 3.76 2.82
N ILE A 234 9.00 3.82 3.65
CA ILE A 234 9.74 2.65 4.11
C ILE A 234 10.00 2.74 5.61
N TYR A 235 10.58 1.71 6.19
CA TYR A 235 11.00 1.74 7.58
C TYR A 235 12.25 0.90 7.82
N HIS A 236 12.96 1.25 8.89
CA HIS A 236 14.13 0.54 9.39
C HIS A 236 13.78 -0.25 10.67
N GLU A 237 14.24 -1.49 10.84
CA GLU A 237 13.88 -2.33 12.01
C GLU A 237 15.02 -2.60 13.02
N LEU A 238 16.27 -2.58 12.59
CA LEU A 238 17.43 -3.06 13.34
C LEU A 238 17.91 -2.01 14.34
N ALA A 239 18.09 -2.43 15.60
CA ALA A 239 18.46 -1.59 16.75
C ALA A 239 17.48 -0.43 17.02
N HIS A 240 17.40 0.54 16.11
CA HIS A 240 16.41 1.61 16.13
C HIS A 240 15.38 1.39 15.03
N LYS A 241 14.12 1.54 15.45
CA LYS A 241 12.92 1.43 14.60
C LYS A 241 12.45 2.81 14.23
N TYR A 242 12.50 3.15 12.95
CA TYR A 242 12.12 4.47 12.46
C TYR A 242 11.61 4.44 11.00
N PRO A 243 10.71 5.35 10.62
CA PRO A 243 10.21 5.49 9.27
C PRO A 243 11.17 6.34 8.41
N LEU A 244 11.12 6.14 7.10
CA LEU A 244 11.74 7.02 6.11
C LEU A 244 10.79 7.20 4.92
N LEU A 245 10.94 8.31 4.21
CA LEU A 245 10.32 8.60 2.92
C LEU A 245 11.42 8.71 1.87
N LEU A 246 11.30 7.93 0.79
CA LEU A 246 12.20 7.98 -0.34
C LEU A 246 11.54 8.72 -1.50
N ASP A 247 12.11 9.84 -1.94
CA ASP A 247 11.62 10.58 -3.10
C ASP A 247 12.31 10.11 -4.37
N PHE A 248 11.52 9.74 -5.37
CA PHE A 248 11.99 9.38 -6.70
C PHE A 248 11.46 10.37 -7.72
N ASN A 249 12.31 10.79 -8.65
CA ASN A 249 11.89 11.57 -9.80
C ASN A 249 11.29 10.69 -10.91
N SER A 250 10.79 11.32 -11.96
CA SER A 250 10.17 10.66 -13.11
C SER A 250 11.10 9.72 -13.88
N SER A 251 12.42 9.95 -13.79
CA SER A 251 13.49 9.09 -14.32
C SER A 251 13.88 7.95 -13.38
N LEU A 252 13.12 7.69 -12.30
CA LEU A 252 13.35 6.59 -11.35
C LEU A 252 14.64 6.70 -10.52
N SER A 253 15.18 7.92 -10.41
CA SER A 253 16.35 8.22 -9.57
C SER A 253 15.91 8.69 -8.19
N LEU A 254 16.57 8.17 -7.16
CA LEU A 254 16.37 8.57 -5.76
C LEU A 254 16.98 9.97 -5.57
N THR A 255 16.15 10.96 -5.27
CA THR A 255 16.55 12.37 -5.12
C THR A 255 16.74 12.75 -3.66
N SER A 256 15.89 12.24 -2.77
CA SER A 256 16.00 12.52 -1.33
C SER A 256 15.51 11.38 -0.44
N ILE A 257 16.01 11.36 0.79
CA ILE A 257 15.61 10.48 1.88
C ILE A 257 15.26 11.35 3.09
N LEU A 258 14.00 11.33 3.50
CA LEU A 258 13.51 12.12 4.64
C LEU A 258 13.13 11.20 5.79
N ARG A 259 13.52 11.56 7.02
CA ARG A 259 12.98 10.97 8.24
C ARG A 259 11.84 11.85 8.76
N PRO A 260 10.56 11.43 8.67
CA PRO A 260 9.44 12.31 8.92
C PRO A 260 9.12 12.54 10.40
N THR A 261 9.76 11.80 11.31
CA THR A 261 9.59 11.95 12.76
C THR A 261 10.85 11.54 13.53
N GLN A 262 11.10 12.22 14.64
CA GLN A 262 12.16 11.87 15.59
C GLN A 262 11.71 10.83 16.63
N LEU A 263 10.43 10.50 16.67
CA LEU A 263 9.92 9.42 17.53
C LEU A 263 10.66 8.10 17.23
N LYS A 264 10.91 7.34 18.30
CA LYS A 264 11.50 6.00 18.21
C LYS A 264 10.38 4.97 18.07
N SER A 265 10.72 3.73 17.74
CA SER A 265 9.73 2.63 17.71
C SER A 265 8.55 2.86 16.78
N GLN A 266 8.75 3.65 15.72
CA GLN A 266 7.77 3.92 14.69
C GLN A 266 8.14 3.13 13.43
N LEU A 267 7.20 2.33 12.92
CA LEU A 267 7.37 1.44 11.77
C LEU A 267 6.25 1.65 10.75
N GLN A 268 6.37 1.03 9.57
CA GLN A 268 5.30 0.91 8.56
C GLN A 268 4.52 2.23 8.36
N PRO A 269 5.21 3.34 8.04
CA PRO A 269 4.56 4.62 7.87
C PRO A 269 3.52 4.57 6.76
N SER A 270 2.34 5.16 6.93
CA SER A 270 1.40 5.41 5.83
C SER A 270 1.24 6.90 5.66
N PHE A 271 1.31 7.39 4.42
CA PHE A 271 1.13 8.81 4.11
C PHE A 271 0.04 9.00 3.07
N VAL A 272 -0.60 10.17 3.10
CA VAL A 272 -1.62 10.60 2.14
C VAL A 272 -1.49 12.11 1.89
N PRO A 273 -1.77 12.62 0.67
CA PRO A 273 -1.77 14.06 0.42
C PRO A 273 -2.87 14.77 1.23
N LEU A 274 -2.54 15.85 1.92
CA LEU A 274 -3.50 16.78 2.52
C LEU A 274 -3.95 17.80 1.47
N ASP A 275 -2.97 18.38 0.79
CA ASP A 275 -3.12 19.25 -0.37
C ASP A 275 -1.99 18.94 -1.39
N LYS A 276 -1.86 19.76 -2.44
CA LYS A 276 -0.87 19.57 -3.51
C LYS A 276 0.59 19.53 -3.03
N HIS A 277 0.87 20.12 -1.88
CA HIS A 277 2.22 20.40 -1.38
C HIS A 277 2.41 19.96 0.08
N SER A 278 1.45 19.22 0.65
CA SER A 278 1.54 18.72 2.01
C SER A 278 0.96 17.31 2.14
N VAL A 279 1.49 16.55 3.10
CA VAL A 279 1.08 15.17 3.40
C VAL A 279 0.80 15.00 4.87
N LEU A 280 -0.14 14.12 5.18
CA LEU A 280 -0.37 13.58 6.52
C LEU A 280 0.20 12.16 6.58
N GLY A 281 0.92 11.85 7.65
CA GLY A 281 1.50 10.54 7.91
C GLY A 281 1.09 9.97 9.25
N ILE A 282 0.94 8.65 9.31
CA ILE A 282 0.81 7.89 10.55
C ILE A 282 1.83 6.75 10.63
N TYR A 283 1.98 6.17 11.81
CA TYR A 283 2.99 5.15 12.07
C TYR A 283 2.43 3.97 12.85
N ARG A 284 2.89 2.76 12.52
CA ARG A 284 2.74 1.59 13.40
C ARG A 284 3.63 1.78 14.62
N ASN A 285 3.03 1.73 15.79
CA ASN A 285 3.74 1.87 17.04
C ASN A 285 4.21 0.49 17.53
N HIS A 286 5.51 0.33 17.69
CA HIS A 286 6.10 -0.91 18.19
C HIS A 286 6.32 -0.87 19.70
N LYS A 287 5.25 -1.16 20.46
CA LYS A 287 5.27 -1.35 21.92
C LYS A 287 5.91 -0.20 22.71
N ALA A 288 5.68 1.04 22.28
CA ALA A 288 6.20 2.25 22.93
C ALA A 288 5.08 3.29 23.12
N TYR A 289 5.34 4.33 23.92
CA TYR A 289 4.43 5.47 24.09
C TYR A 289 2.97 5.04 24.37
N GLU A 290 2.79 4.04 25.23
CA GLU A 290 1.46 3.47 25.56
C GLU A 290 0.63 3.06 24.34
N ASN A 291 1.30 2.63 23.27
CA ASN A 291 0.71 2.27 21.96
C ASN A 291 -0.03 3.42 21.28
N THR A 292 0.22 4.68 21.61
CA THR A 292 -0.44 5.82 20.93
C THR A 292 -0.10 5.83 19.44
N LEU A 293 -1.12 6.03 18.60
CA LEU A 293 -0.97 6.28 17.17
C LEU A 293 -0.57 7.76 16.99
N PHE A 294 0.59 7.99 16.37
CA PHE A 294 1.11 9.34 16.12
C PHE A 294 0.86 9.77 14.68
N VAL A 295 0.71 11.07 14.50
CA VAL A 295 0.43 11.75 13.25
C VAL A 295 1.52 12.79 12.98
N SER A 296 2.03 12.87 11.75
CA SER A 296 2.92 13.94 11.30
C SER A 296 2.33 14.63 10.09
N GLU A 297 2.51 15.95 10.01
CA GLU A 297 2.23 16.74 8.82
C GLU A 297 3.56 17.15 8.20
N CYS A 298 3.72 16.96 6.90
CA CYS A 298 4.93 17.36 6.20
C CYS A 298 4.58 18.24 5.00
N SER A 299 5.25 19.38 4.88
CA SER A 299 5.18 20.27 3.72
C SER A 299 6.61 20.58 3.26
N THR A 300 7.08 21.81 3.46
CA THR A 300 8.50 22.17 3.30
C THR A 300 9.38 21.44 4.33
N ILE A 301 8.88 21.21 5.53
CA ILE A 301 9.49 20.36 6.57
C ILE A 301 8.37 19.51 7.20
N CYS A 302 8.75 18.41 7.86
CA CYS A 302 7.82 17.72 8.74
C CYS A 302 7.71 18.45 10.08
N ALA A 303 6.47 18.73 10.47
CA ALA A 303 6.15 19.16 11.82
C ALA A 303 6.38 18.02 12.83
N ASP A 304 6.49 18.40 14.10
CA ASP A 304 6.58 17.44 15.19
C ASP A 304 5.34 16.54 15.22
N SER A 305 5.55 15.26 15.52
CA SER A 305 4.46 14.29 15.56
C SER A 305 3.53 14.58 16.73
N LYS A 306 2.22 14.68 16.45
CA LYS A 306 1.16 14.80 17.46
C LYS A 306 0.57 13.44 17.79
N PRO A 307 0.14 13.20 19.04
CA PRO A 307 -0.68 12.05 19.36
C PRO A 307 -2.04 12.14 18.66
N SER A 308 -2.68 11.00 18.48
CA SER A 308 -4.11 10.94 18.12
C SER A 308 -4.91 10.27 19.22
N ASN A 309 -6.23 10.36 19.11
CA ASN A 309 -7.19 9.68 19.99
C ASN A 309 -7.18 8.14 19.87
N LEU A 310 -6.35 7.55 19.01
CA LEU A 310 -6.31 6.11 18.74
C LEU A 310 -5.05 5.43 19.30
N LYS A 311 -5.18 4.13 19.59
CA LYS A 311 -4.07 3.25 19.98
C LYS A 311 -3.71 2.30 18.84
N ASN A 312 -2.43 2.26 18.46
CA ASN A 312 -1.87 1.28 17.54
C ASN A 312 -1.09 0.20 18.30
N TYR A 313 -1.71 -0.97 18.45
CA TYR A 313 -1.09 -2.13 19.09
C TYR A 313 -0.22 -2.94 18.12
N ASP A 314 0.84 -2.31 17.60
CA ASP A 314 1.78 -2.92 16.66
C ASP A 314 1.07 -3.50 15.41
N SER A 315 0.08 -2.77 14.89
CA SER A 315 -0.74 -3.18 13.74
C SER A 315 -0.51 -2.26 12.55
N SER A 316 -0.46 -2.82 11.35
CA SER A 316 -0.35 -2.02 10.13
C SER A 316 -1.64 -1.22 9.92
N SER A 317 -1.52 0.00 9.40
CA SER A 317 -2.64 0.90 9.15
C SER A 317 -2.37 1.69 7.89
N VAL A 318 -3.43 2.05 7.18
CA VAL A 318 -3.32 2.70 5.86
C VAL A 318 -4.20 3.93 5.82
N LEU A 319 -3.61 5.07 5.51
CA LEU A 319 -4.33 6.28 5.14
C LEU A 319 -4.69 6.25 3.66
N PHE A 320 -5.85 6.79 3.33
CA PHE A 320 -6.28 6.93 1.94
C PHE A 320 -7.23 8.12 1.78
N ASN A 321 -7.20 8.71 0.59
CA ASN A 321 -8.05 9.83 0.21
C ASN A 321 -9.22 9.32 -0.62
N VAL A 322 -10.43 9.78 -0.28
CA VAL A 322 -11.63 9.55 -1.07
C VAL A 322 -12.49 10.79 -0.95
N LEU A 323 -12.93 11.34 -2.08
CA LEU A 323 -13.98 12.37 -2.10
C LEU A 323 -13.67 13.64 -1.28
N ASN A 324 -12.41 14.10 -1.30
CA ASN A 324 -11.90 15.22 -0.48
C ASN A 324 -11.91 14.96 1.04
N SER A 325 -11.99 13.71 1.47
CA SER A 325 -11.83 13.31 2.87
C SER A 325 -10.67 12.34 3.03
N ILE A 326 -9.97 12.46 4.16
CA ILE A 326 -8.95 11.50 4.58
C ILE A 326 -9.61 10.45 5.46
N PHE A 327 -9.36 9.19 5.12
CA PHE A 327 -9.79 8.04 5.89
C PHE A 327 -8.59 7.21 6.34
N LEU A 328 -8.81 6.42 7.38
CA LEU A 328 -7.83 5.56 8.01
C LEU A 328 -8.42 4.15 8.16
N LEU A 329 -7.74 3.17 7.56
CA LEU A 329 -7.94 1.75 7.85
C LEU A 329 -7.07 1.35 9.03
N HIS A 330 -7.71 0.98 10.14
CA HIS A 330 -7.02 0.70 11.38
C HIS A 330 -7.70 -0.41 12.18
N ASN A 331 -6.90 -1.23 12.85
CA ASN A 331 -7.42 -2.25 13.74
C ASN A 331 -7.86 -1.63 15.06
N GLN A 332 -9.12 -1.86 15.45
CA GLN A 332 -9.59 -1.48 16.77
C GLN A 332 -9.21 -2.59 17.77
N GLY A 333 -8.11 -2.40 18.49
CA GLY A 333 -7.68 -3.34 19.51
C GLY A 333 -8.43 -3.16 20.83
N ARG A 334 -8.83 -4.27 21.45
CA ARG A 334 -9.29 -4.31 22.84
C ARG A 334 -8.10 -4.53 23.78
N GLU A 335 -8.20 -4.11 25.04
CA GLU A 335 -7.12 -4.31 26.02
C GLU A 335 -6.82 -5.80 26.27
N GLN A 336 -7.87 -6.63 26.24
CA GLN A 336 -7.82 -8.08 26.38
C GLN A 336 -8.23 -8.75 25.06
N GLY A 337 -7.62 -9.91 24.74
CA GLY A 337 -7.88 -10.64 23.49
C GLY A 337 -6.91 -10.29 22.36
N ASN A 338 -7.19 -10.77 21.16
CA ASN A 338 -6.37 -10.45 20.00
C ASN A 338 -6.68 -9.02 19.54
N ARG A 339 -5.63 -8.19 19.43
CA ARG A 339 -5.76 -6.75 19.17
C ARG A 339 -6.03 -6.42 17.69
N ARG A 340 -6.21 -7.43 16.86
CA ARG A 340 -6.44 -7.35 15.41
C ARG A 340 -7.75 -8.02 14.98
N GLU A 341 -8.66 -8.26 15.92
CA GLU A 341 -9.94 -8.93 15.64
C GLU A 341 -10.90 -8.07 14.83
N GLU A 342 -10.75 -6.74 14.85
CA GLU A 342 -11.64 -5.81 14.16
C GLU A 342 -10.84 -4.88 13.27
N LEU A 343 -11.29 -4.69 12.03
CA LEU A 343 -10.77 -3.70 11.09
C LEU A 343 -11.83 -2.64 10.83
N TRP A 344 -11.46 -1.37 10.99
CA TRP A 344 -12.37 -0.23 10.91
C TRP A 344 -11.88 0.82 9.93
N ILE A 345 -12.83 1.56 9.36
CA ILE A 345 -12.62 2.82 8.65
C ILE A 345 -12.92 3.95 9.64
N TYR A 346 -11.95 4.83 9.81
CA TYR A 346 -12.09 6.08 10.52
C TYR A 346 -11.99 7.25 9.55
N LYS A 347 -12.67 8.35 9.83
CA LYS A 347 -12.53 9.62 9.13
C LYS A 347 -11.70 10.58 9.96
N LEU A 348 -10.73 11.24 9.32
CA LEU A 348 -10.00 12.35 9.95
C LEU A 348 -10.94 13.54 10.16
N LEU A 349 -10.95 14.09 11.37
CA LEU A 349 -11.55 15.39 11.64
C LEU A 349 -10.53 16.47 11.34
N THR A 350 -10.52 17.02 10.12
CA THR A 350 -9.47 17.92 9.64
C THR A 350 -9.24 19.13 10.55
N GLN A 351 -10.29 19.65 11.22
CA GLN A 351 -10.14 20.75 12.19
C GLN A 351 -9.25 20.41 13.39
N SER A 352 -9.12 19.13 13.75
CA SER A 352 -8.24 18.69 14.85
C SER A 352 -6.74 18.72 14.49
N LEU A 353 -6.40 19.02 13.23
CA LEU A 353 -5.00 19.22 12.86
C LEU A 353 -4.42 20.49 13.52
N ASP A 354 -5.23 21.48 13.88
CA ASP A 354 -4.72 22.66 14.60
C ASP A 354 -4.67 22.46 16.13
N GLU A 355 -5.12 21.29 16.61
CA GLU A 355 -5.20 20.94 18.03
C GLU A 355 -3.97 20.13 18.50
N GLN A 356 -3.86 19.93 19.83
CA GLN A 356 -2.77 19.14 20.42
C GLN A 356 -2.89 17.64 20.15
N GLU A 357 -4.11 17.15 20.00
CA GLU A 357 -4.43 15.76 19.67
C GLU A 357 -5.21 15.71 18.35
N VAL A 358 -4.81 14.81 17.45
CA VAL A 358 -5.50 14.61 16.18
C VAL A 358 -6.64 13.60 16.36
N HIS A 359 -7.83 13.93 15.88
CA HIS A 359 -9.02 13.12 16.05
C HIS A 359 -9.41 12.35 14.78
N PHE A 360 -9.55 11.03 14.94
CA PHE A 360 -10.15 10.12 13.98
C PHE A 360 -11.49 9.60 14.54
N SER A 361 -12.57 9.82 13.78
CA SER A 361 -13.92 9.37 14.15
C SER A 361 -14.23 8.04 13.45
N PRO A 362 -14.64 6.98 14.18
CA PRO A 362 -14.99 5.70 13.57
C PRO A 362 -16.26 5.86 12.73
N ILE A 363 -16.24 5.42 11.47
CA ILE A 363 -17.41 5.54 10.59
C ILE A 363 -18.03 4.20 10.23
N MET A 364 -17.22 3.13 10.17
CA MET A 364 -17.68 1.83 9.69
C MET A 364 -16.71 0.72 10.11
N ARG A 365 -17.23 -0.41 10.56
CA ARG A 365 -16.43 -1.64 10.69
C ARG A 365 -16.39 -2.36 9.35
N VAL A 366 -15.19 -2.65 8.86
CA VAL A 366 -14.97 -3.41 7.62
C VAL A 366 -15.19 -4.89 7.87
N ASP A 367 -14.59 -5.47 8.91
CA ASP A 367 -14.75 -6.89 9.20
C ASP A 367 -14.38 -7.19 10.65
N MET A 368 -14.76 -8.38 11.12
CA MET A 368 -14.41 -8.92 12.42
C MET A 368 -14.13 -10.43 12.33
N LEU A 369 -13.09 -10.88 13.02
CA LEU A 369 -12.81 -12.29 13.24
C LEU A 369 -12.33 -12.53 14.68
N LEU A 370 -13.22 -13.00 15.53
CA LEU A 370 -12.94 -13.20 16.96
C LEU A 370 -11.83 -14.23 17.19
N ASN A 371 -10.93 -13.94 18.14
CA ASN A 371 -9.76 -14.75 18.51
C ASN A 371 -8.72 -14.96 17.40
N ASP A 372 -8.87 -14.30 16.26
CA ASP A 372 -7.95 -14.37 15.13
C ASP A 372 -7.73 -12.94 14.57
N GLU A 373 -7.13 -12.78 13.38
CA GLU A 373 -6.82 -11.45 12.84
C GLU A 373 -7.49 -11.11 11.51
N VAL A 374 -7.98 -9.86 11.42
CA VAL A 374 -8.31 -9.15 10.18
C VAL A 374 -7.33 -7.98 10.00
N SER A 375 -6.19 -8.22 9.36
CA SER A 375 -5.02 -7.34 9.53
C SER A 375 -4.27 -7.05 8.23
N TYR A 376 -3.31 -6.10 8.31
CA TYR A 376 -2.47 -5.68 7.19
C TYR A 376 -3.29 -5.23 5.98
N PRO A 377 -4.19 -4.24 6.15
CA PRO A 377 -5.00 -3.75 5.06
C PRO A 377 -4.13 -3.13 3.96
N SER A 378 -4.68 -3.12 2.76
CA SER A 378 -4.27 -2.30 1.62
C SER A 378 -5.52 -1.81 0.90
N VAL A 379 -5.41 -0.74 0.13
CA VAL A 379 -6.57 -0.08 -0.48
C VAL A 379 -6.23 0.45 -1.86
N ALA A 380 -7.18 0.28 -2.77
CA ALA A 380 -7.20 0.89 -4.09
C ALA A 380 -8.59 1.50 -4.32
N GLU A 381 -8.68 2.49 -5.19
CA GLU A 381 -9.96 3.10 -5.53
C GLU A 381 -10.27 2.99 -7.03
N SER A 382 -11.56 2.98 -7.34
CA SER A 382 -12.11 3.18 -8.69
C SER A 382 -13.07 4.37 -8.69
N GLU A 383 -13.83 4.56 -9.77
CA GLU A 383 -14.82 5.64 -9.89
C GLU A 383 -15.86 5.55 -8.75
N ASP A 384 -16.46 4.38 -8.54
CA ASP A 384 -17.59 4.20 -7.61
C ASP A 384 -17.21 3.52 -6.28
N PHE A 385 -16.05 2.86 -6.21
CA PHE A 385 -15.71 1.98 -5.09
C PHE A 385 -14.34 2.27 -4.46
N VAL A 386 -14.24 1.93 -3.18
CA VAL A 386 -12.99 1.72 -2.46
C VAL A 386 -12.84 0.21 -2.29
N HIS A 387 -11.78 -0.36 -2.85
CA HIS A 387 -11.48 -1.78 -2.76
C HIS A 387 -10.39 -2.01 -1.73
N ILE A 388 -10.77 -2.64 -0.62
CA ILE A 388 -9.90 -2.93 0.52
C ILE A 388 -9.51 -4.40 0.45
N ALA A 389 -8.22 -4.73 0.61
CA ALA A 389 -7.76 -6.11 0.74
C ALA A 389 -7.02 -6.29 2.07
N TYR A 390 -7.25 -7.39 2.78
CA TYR A 390 -6.68 -7.63 4.10
C TYR A 390 -6.47 -9.12 4.37
N THR A 391 -5.57 -9.42 5.30
CA THR A 391 -5.34 -10.78 5.80
C THR A 391 -6.56 -11.23 6.60
N TYR A 392 -7.11 -12.42 6.30
CA TYR A 392 -8.20 -13.02 7.07
C TYR A 392 -7.74 -14.31 7.74
N GLY A 393 -7.51 -14.25 9.06
CA GLY A 393 -7.05 -15.36 9.90
C GLY A 393 -5.74 -16.01 9.45
N ARG A 394 -4.90 -15.26 8.71
CA ARG A 394 -3.72 -15.76 7.97
C ARG A 394 -4.00 -16.88 6.97
N LYS A 395 -5.26 -17.23 6.69
CA LYS A 395 -5.61 -18.35 5.80
C LYS A 395 -5.66 -17.94 4.35
N TYR A 396 -6.19 -16.75 4.08
CA TYR A 396 -6.33 -16.18 2.74
C TYR A 396 -6.41 -14.65 2.83
N ILE A 397 -6.48 -14.00 1.67
CA ILE A 397 -6.78 -12.58 1.58
C ILE A 397 -8.26 -12.40 1.29
N ARG A 398 -8.97 -11.68 2.16
CA ARG A 398 -10.33 -11.23 1.89
C ARG A 398 -10.26 -9.83 1.30
N THR A 399 -11.16 -9.54 0.36
CA THR A 399 -11.35 -8.19 -0.15
C THR A 399 -12.77 -7.71 0.11
N ALA A 400 -12.89 -6.42 0.40
CA ALA A 400 -14.13 -5.70 0.65
C ALA A 400 -14.25 -4.57 -0.37
N LEU A 401 -15.29 -4.63 -1.19
CA LEU A 401 -15.65 -3.58 -2.13
C LEU A 401 -16.68 -2.67 -1.44
N VAL A 402 -16.24 -1.46 -1.07
CA VAL A 402 -17.03 -0.49 -0.32
C VAL A 402 -17.52 0.60 -1.28
N PRO A 403 -18.84 0.78 -1.45
CA PRO A 403 -19.38 1.88 -2.24
C PRO A 403 -18.94 3.23 -1.66
N LYS A 404 -18.48 4.15 -2.52
CA LYS A 404 -18.10 5.50 -2.09
C LYS A 404 -19.29 6.27 -1.50
N SER A 405 -20.52 6.03 -1.98
CA SER A 405 -21.77 6.58 -1.42
C SER A 405 -21.96 6.21 0.05
N LEU A 406 -21.78 4.93 0.38
CA LEU A 406 -21.92 4.41 1.73
C LEU A 406 -20.93 5.08 2.71
N LEU A 407 -19.70 5.38 2.25
CA LEU A 407 -18.71 6.14 3.03
C LEU A 407 -19.16 7.58 3.27
N ILE A 408 -19.75 8.25 2.27
CA ILE A 408 -20.27 9.62 2.42
C ILE A 408 -21.40 9.65 3.44
N GLU A 409 -22.39 8.76 3.30
CA GLU A 409 -23.56 8.72 4.17
C GLU A 409 -23.15 8.50 5.62
N SER A 410 -22.26 7.54 5.85
CA SER A 410 -21.69 7.23 7.17
C SER A 410 -20.86 8.40 7.73
N ALA A 411 -20.18 9.16 6.88
CA ALA A 411 -19.43 10.34 7.29
C ALA A 411 -20.33 11.56 7.60
N GLN A 412 -21.50 11.66 6.96
CA GLN A 412 -22.47 12.74 7.17
C GLN A 412 -23.36 12.51 8.39
N SER A 413 -23.75 11.26 8.69
CA SER A 413 -24.50 10.92 9.91
C SER A 413 -23.76 11.37 11.17
N LEU A 414 -22.45 11.13 11.23
CA LEU A 414 -21.58 11.58 12.33
C LEU A 414 -21.56 13.10 12.52
N GLN A 415 -21.68 13.89 11.45
CA GLN A 415 -21.74 15.35 11.57
C GLN A 415 -23.07 15.85 12.14
N LYS A 416 -24.15 15.06 11.98
CA LYS A 416 -25.47 15.39 12.54
C LYS A 416 -25.58 14.99 14.02
N GLU A 417 -24.91 13.92 14.45
CA GLU A 417 -24.90 13.49 15.85
C GLU A 417 -24.02 14.36 16.75
N ASN A 418 -23.05 15.08 16.18
CA ASN A 418 -22.15 16.01 16.90
C ASN A 418 -22.61 17.48 16.87
N LYS A 419 -23.83 17.76 16.37
CA LYS A 419 -24.51 19.07 16.45
C LYS A 419 -25.70 18.95 17.38
#